data_AF-A0A2N2KNX4-F1
#
_entry.id   AF-A0A2N2KNX4-F1
#
_cell.length_a   1.000
_cell.length_b   1.000
_cell.length_c   1.000
_cell.angle_alpha   90.00
_cell.angle_beta   90.00
_cell.angle_gamma   90.00
#
_symmetry.space_group_name_H-M   'P 1'
#
loop_
_entity.id
_entity.type
_entity.pdbx_description
1 polymer ?
#
loop_
_entity_poly.entity_id
_entity_poly.type
_entity_poly.pdbx_seq_one_letter_code
_entity_poly.pdbx_strand_id
1 'polypeptide(L)'
;MAEYPHVLLSGLEIMNLLETSKKLSEEATTIERNVESLSSYIYSPKVRRIIFGYTSGQAKQDTLLYLIQRLNNLYKKVDYLLQGIEAYYNKLEYANFLSQKKYRDLAKRFAYNAIQENRLMKESISRIIKSLTSLKIAKEPKEQQAISHFIKKELDTNLQYAKEIHVLVSDIQGRVQIEANLVNEAKDLKRYLINKNEIDTGDILFRFKAKGYFQETFISRIISAVTSSQITHVLMAAKVSPSDVRIMDAHMERGSAGVHLRDFKILPGEILIVLRPRIKHSHLQLLLQKMVACVKVKSGFSDLKLVGVFISYLISKIINKFKSGYALVPNLINTRKSKFFCSELVNQAFREAGILLTPKSQYSNIVFPSDIIVSPHLDFIGLISRDSLQREAMINTCFSQAQL
;
A
#
# COMPACT_ATOMS: atom_id res chain seq x y z
N MET A 1 -17.55 24.56 6.66
CA MET A 1 -16.51 24.20 5.67
C MET A 1 -15.17 24.54 6.27
N ALA A 2 -14.49 23.56 6.86
CA ALA A 2 -13.09 23.68 7.26
C ALA A 2 -12.36 22.57 6.50
N GLU A 3 -11.69 22.95 5.42
CA GLU A 3 -10.91 22.03 4.60
C GLU A 3 -9.67 21.55 5.36
N TYR A 4 -9.39 20.26 5.25
CA TYR A 4 -8.39 19.48 5.99
C TYR A 4 -6.95 19.95 5.69
N PRO A 5 -6.30 20.73 6.58
CA PRO A 5 -4.94 21.21 6.30
C PRO A 5 -3.92 20.06 6.36
N HIS A 6 -4.12 19.09 7.26
CA HIS A 6 -3.09 18.09 7.58
C HIS A 6 -2.81 17.08 6.45
N VAL A 7 -3.78 16.74 5.60
CA VAL A 7 -3.57 15.76 4.51
C VAL A 7 -3.14 16.40 3.19
N LEU A 8 -3.53 17.65 2.95
CA LEU A 8 -2.94 18.43 1.88
C LEU A 8 -1.46 18.72 2.16
N LEU A 9 -1.12 18.99 3.43
CA LEU A 9 0.26 19.15 3.87
C LEU A 9 1.07 17.85 3.69
N SER A 10 0.54 16.68 4.11
CA SER A 10 1.27 15.41 3.94
C SER A 10 1.45 15.01 2.46
N GLY A 11 0.43 15.22 1.62
CA GLY A 11 0.53 14.92 0.19
C GLY A 11 1.55 15.81 -0.53
N LEU A 12 1.58 17.10 -0.23
CA LEU A 12 2.54 18.04 -0.81
C LEU A 12 3.97 17.73 -0.36
N GLU A 13 4.16 17.39 0.92
CA GLU A 13 5.45 16.97 1.48
C GLU A 13 5.99 15.72 0.78
N ILE A 14 5.15 14.68 0.60
CA ILE A 14 5.54 13.45 -0.09
C ILE A 14 5.90 13.72 -1.55
N MET A 15 5.16 14.59 -2.25
CA MET A 15 5.49 14.97 -3.62
C MET A 15 6.82 15.75 -3.71
N ASN A 16 7.10 16.63 -2.75
CA ASN A 16 8.38 17.34 -2.66
C ASN A 16 9.55 16.37 -2.39
N LEU A 17 9.35 15.38 -1.50
CA LEU A 17 10.31 14.31 -1.26
C LEU A 17 10.54 13.47 -2.52
N LEU A 18 9.49 13.18 -3.29
CA LEU A 18 9.61 12.45 -4.54
C LEU A 18 10.46 13.23 -5.56
N GLU A 19 10.20 14.52 -5.73
CA GLU A 19 10.99 15.36 -6.63
C GLU A 19 12.44 15.47 -6.17
N THR A 20 12.67 15.64 -4.86
CA THR A 20 14.02 15.70 -4.28
C THR A 20 14.76 14.38 -4.51
N SER A 21 14.14 13.23 -4.23
CA SER A 21 14.78 11.91 -4.42
C SER A 21 15.11 11.60 -5.88
N LYS A 22 14.28 12.03 -6.83
CA LYS A 22 14.60 11.96 -8.28
C LYS A 22 15.87 12.73 -8.63
N LYS A 23 16.00 13.98 -8.17
CA LYS A 23 17.20 14.80 -8.40
C LYS A 23 18.45 14.18 -7.78
N LEU A 24 18.33 13.61 -6.57
CA LEU A 24 19.44 12.90 -5.92
C LEU A 24 19.88 11.67 -6.72
N SER A 25 18.91 10.91 -7.27
CA SER A 25 19.17 9.71 -8.08
C SER A 25 19.88 10.05 -9.40
N GLU A 26 19.47 11.13 -10.07
CA GLU A 26 20.13 11.65 -11.27
C GLU A 26 21.57 12.09 -11.00
N GLU A 27 21.81 12.78 -9.88
CA GLU A 27 23.16 13.19 -9.48
C GLU A 27 24.04 11.99 -9.10
N ALA A 28 23.50 11.01 -8.36
CA ALA A 28 24.21 9.77 -8.03
C ALA A 28 24.62 8.98 -9.29
N THR A 29 23.71 8.86 -10.26
CA THR A 29 24.00 8.26 -11.58
C THR A 29 25.11 9.03 -12.30
N THR A 30 25.08 10.36 -12.24
CA THR A 30 26.10 11.22 -12.85
C THR A 30 27.47 11.03 -12.21
N ILE A 31 27.52 10.89 -10.88
CA ILE A 31 28.74 10.62 -10.12
C ILE A 31 29.31 9.24 -10.49
N GLU A 32 28.49 8.19 -10.52
CA GLU A 32 28.90 6.84 -10.92
C GLU A 32 29.56 6.84 -12.31
N ARG A 33 28.89 7.43 -13.31
CA ARG A 33 29.43 7.56 -14.68
C ARG A 33 30.74 8.36 -14.72
N ASN A 34 30.88 9.39 -13.89
CA ASN A 34 32.11 10.17 -13.82
C ASN A 34 33.27 9.36 -13.23
N VAL A 35 33.01 8.55 -12.20
CA VAL A 35 34.01 7.65 -11.62
C VAL A 35 34.42 6.58 -12.62
N GLU A 36 33.46 5.96 -13.31
CA GLU A 36 33.74 4.97 -14.36
C GLU A 36 34.55 5.55 -15.51
N SER A 37 34.18 6.74 -15.99
CA SER A 37 34.91 7.48 -17.02
C SER A 37 36.34 7.80 -16.58
N LEU A 38 36.51 8.28 -15.34
CA LEU A 38 37.82 8.63 -14.79
C LEU A 38 38.70 7.39 -14.60
N SER A 39 38.14 6.31 -14.06
CA SER A 39 38.79 5.02 -13.87
C SER A 39 39.27 4.47 -15.23
N SER A 40 38.38 4.43 -16.22
CA SER A 40 38.70 3.99 -17.58
C SER A 40 39.80 4.84 -18.23
N TYR A 41 39.75 6.16 -18.05
CA TYR A 41 40.77 7.07 -18.57
C TYR A 41 42.14 6.83 -17.93
N ILE A 42 42.22 6.80 -16.60
CA ILE A 42 43.45 6.55 -15.84
C ILE A 42 44.02 5.16 -16.18
N TYR A 43 43.15 4.20 -16.45
CA TYR A 43 43.53 2.84 -16.78
C TYR A 43 43.87 2.61 -18.24
N SER A 44 43.69 3.59 -19.12
CA SER A 44 44.12 3.46 -20.50
C SER A 44 45.65 3.28 -20.58
N PRO A 45 46.16 2.41 -21.49
CA PRO A 45 47.60 2.17 -21.62
C PRO A 45 48.40 3.45 -21.85
N LYS A 46 47.84 4.38 -22.64
CA LYS A 46 48.44 5.69 -22.94
C LYS A 46 48.63 6.52 -21.68
N VAL A 47 47.58 6.69 -20.88
CA VAL A 47 47.61 7.52 -19.68
C VAL A 47 48.45 6.87 -18.59
N ARG A 48 48.35 5.55 -18.39
CA ARG A 48 49.22 4.83 -17.45
C ARG A 48 50.70 5.02 -17.79
N ARG A 49 51.08 4.93 -19.06
CA ARG A 49 52.48 5.14 -19.48
C ARG A 49 52.94 6.57 -19.19
N ILE A 50 52.09 7.58 -19.43
CA ILE A 50 52.44 8.98 -19.17
C ILE A 50 52.59 9.26 -17.67
N ILE A 51 51.68 8.75 -16.84
CA ILE A 51 51.63 9.07 -15.41
C ILE A 51 52.64 8.22 -14.61
N PHE A 52 52.68 6.92 -14.91
CA PHE A 52 53.39 5.91 -14.12
C PHE A 52 54.63 5.33 -14.82
N GLY A 53 54.88 5.68 -16.08
CA GLY A 53 56.10 5.30 -16.78
C GLY A 53 57.26 6.28 -16.52
N TYR A 54 58.43 5.97 -17.09
CA TYR A 54 59.64 6.82 -17.04
C TYR A 54 59.54 8.10 -17.88
N THR A 55 58.33 8.52 -18.25
CA THR A 55 58.11 9.71 -19.05
C THR A 55 58.24 10.95 -18.16
N SER A 56 59.40 11.59 -18.19
CA SER A 56 59.58 12.93 -17.64
C SER A 56 59.18 13.97 -18.69
N GLY A 57 58.61 15.10 -18.25
CA GLY A 57 58.32 16.24 -19.13
C GLY A 57 56.90 16.79 -19.05
N GLN A 58 56.60 17.74 -19.93
CA GLN A 58 55.37 18.55 -19.94
C GLN A 58 54.10 17.69 -20.03
N ALA A 59 54.10 16.64 -20.84
CA ALA A 59 52.94 15.76 -21.02
C ALA A 59 52.48 15.09 -19.71
N LYS A 60 53.42 14.73 -18.82
CA LYS A 60 53.08 14.17 -17.49
C LYS A 60 52.45 15.24 -16.61
N GLN A 61 53.02 16.44 -16.60
CA GLN A 61 52.48 17.58 -15.82
C GLN A 61 51.07 17.94 -16.26
N ASP A 62 50.83 18.05 -17.57
CA ASP A 62 49.51 18.37 -18.13
C ASP A 62 48.48 17.29 -17.80
N THR A 63 48.87 16.01 -17.90
CA THR A 63 47.99 14.89 -17.59
C THR A 63 47.64 14.84 -16.10
N LEU A 64 48.61 15.07 -15.20
CA LEU A 64 48.36 15.14 -13.76
C LEU A 64 47.45 16.31 -13.41
N LEU A 65 47.69 17.48 -13.99
CA LEU A 65 46.86 18.68 -13.77
C LEU A 65 45.41 18.43 -14.20
N TYR A 66 45.22 17.84 -15.39
CA TYR A 66 43.91 17.46 -15.90
C TYR A 66 43.17 16.49 -14.96
N LEU A 67 43.86 15.46 -14.46
CA LEU A 67 43.27 14.50 -13.52
C LEU A 67 42.88 15.14 -12.20
N ILE A 68 43.76 15.99 -11.63
CA ILE A 68 43.49 16.72 -10.40
C ILE A 68 42.27 17.63 -10.60
N GLN A 69 42.15 18.32 -11.73
CA GLN A 69 40.98 19.14 -12.04
C GLN A 69 39.70 18.30 -12.13
N ARG A 70 39.73 17.14 -12.79
CA ARG A 70 38.56 16.23 -12.86
C ARG A 70 38.17 15.69 -11.48
N LEU A 71 39.14 15.31 -10.66
CA LEU A 71 38.89 14.83 -9.29
C LEU A 71 38.34 15.93 -8.39
N ASN A 72 38.84 17.17 -8.51
CA ASN A 72 38.27 18.32 -7.80
C ASN A 72 36.82 18.58 -8.21
N ASN A 73 36.48 18.45 -9.49
CA ASN A 73 35.10 18.57 -9.94
C ASN A 73 34.22 17.43 -9.41
N LEU A 74 34.74 16.19 -9.40
CA LEU A 74 34.05 15.05 -8.80
C LEU A 74 33.82 15.26 -7.29
N TYR A 75 34.84 15.74 -6.56
CA TYR A 75 34.75 16.05 -5.14
C TYR A 75 33.62 17.04 -4.85
N LYS A 76 33.49 18.11 -5.65
CA LYS A 76 32.40 19.09 -5.51
C LYS A 76 31.02 18.47 -5.73
N LYS A 77 30.88 17.57 -6.71
CA LYS A 77 29.61 16.86 -6.98
C LYS A 77 29.24 15.91 -5.86
N VAL A 78 30.22 15.16 -5.36
CA VAL A 78 30.06 14.25 -4.20
C VAL A 78 29.61 15.05 -2.97
N ASP A 79 30.24 16.21 -2.71
CA ASP A 79 29.85 17.11 -1.62
C ASP A 79 28.43 17.68 -1.80
N TYR A 80 28.07 18.11 -3.02
CA TYR A 80 26.72 18.57 -3.32
C TYR A 80 25.66 17.48 -3.10
N LEU A 81 25.93 16.25 -3.55
CA LEU A 81 25.06 15.11 -3.31
C LEU A 81 24.94 14.82 -1.80
N LEU A 82 26.05 14.86 -1.06
CA LEU A 82 26.05 14.65 0.39
C LEU A 82 25.13 15.64 1.11
N GLN A 83 25.27 16.94 0.81
CA GLN A 83 24.41 17.98 1.38
C GLN A 83 22.93 17.76 1.01
N GLY A 84 22.66 17.34 -0.22
CA GLY A 84 21.33 16.99 -0.69
C GLY A 84 20.71 15.82 0.08
N ILE A 85 21.47 14.75 0.32
CA ILE A 85 21.01 13.58 1.09
C ILE A 85 20.81 13.94 2.56
N GLU A 86 21.69 14.75 3.17
CA GLU A 86 21.55 15.21 4.55
C GLU A 86 20.28 16.07 4.72
N ALA A 87 20.04 17.02 3.81
CA ALA A 87 18.81 17.81 3.81
C ALA A 87 17.56 16.92 3.64
N TYR A 88 17.65 15.92 2.76
CA TYR A 88 16.58 14.96 2.54
C TYR A 88 16.29 14.09 3.78
N TYR A 89 17.34 13.59 4.44
CA TYR A 89 17.24 12.81 5.68
C TYR A 89 16.49 13.58 6.78
N ASN A 90 16.80 14.87 6.93
CA ASN A 90 16.12 15.73 7.91
C ASN A 90 14.64 15.92 7.56
N LYS A 91 14.30 16.09 6.27
CA LYS A 91 12.90 16.19 5.83
C LYS A 91 12.11 14.90 6.11
N LEU A 92 12.74 13.73 5.97
CA LEU A 92 12.09 12.44 6.28
C LEU A 92 11.65 12.32 7.75
N GLU A 93 12.26 13.07 8.68
CA GLU A 93 11.91 13.03 10.09
C GLU A 93 10.49 13.53 10.36
N TYR A 94 10.08 14.55 9.61
CA TYR A 94 8.80 15.23 9.78
C TYR A 94 7.73 14.76 8.80
N ALA A 95 8.13 13.98 7.79
CA ALA A 95 7.20 13.48 6.78
C ALA A 95 6.24 12.43 7.33
N ASN A 96 4.96 12.59 6.99
CA ASN A 96 3.88 11.68 7.37
C ASN A 96 3.59 10.69 6.24
N PHE A 97 4.28 9.55 6.25
CA PHE A 97 4.09 8.45 5.29
C PHE A 97 2.73 7.76 5.52
N LEU A 98 2.04 7.41 4.44
CA LEU A 98 0.74 6.74 4.46
C LEU A 98 0.87 5.25 4.76
N SER A 99 1.90 4.56 4.23
CA SER A 99 2.11 3.11 4.41
C SER A 99 2.56 2.65 5.82
N GLN A 100 2.47 3.54 6.81
CA GLN A 100 2.99 3.41 8.18
C GLN A 100 4.52 3.56 8.32
N LYS A 101 4.96 3.55 9.58
CA LYS A 101 6.33 3.81 10.09
C LYS A 101 7.44 3.01 9.36
N LYS A 102 7.13 1.84 8.80
CA LYS A 102 8.13 0.91 8.22
C LYS A 102 8.86 1.50 6.99
N TYR A 103 8.17 2.08 6.02
CA TYR A 103 8.85 2.63 4.83
C TYR A 103 9.62 3.90 5.13
N ARG A 104 9.12 4.73 6.05
CA ARG A 104 9.86 5.90 6.53
C ARG A 104 11.15 5.50 7.24
N ASP A 105 11.08 4.54 8.18
CA ASP A 105 12.26 4.09 8.94
C ASP A 105 13.30 3.45 8.02
N LEU A 106 12.87 2.69 7.01
CA LEU A 106 13.76 2.16 5.98
C LEU A 106 14.36 3.28 5.12
N ALA A 107 13.55 4.22 4.62
CA ALA A 107 14.06 5.35 3.83
C ALA A 107 15.10 6.17 4.64
N LYS A 108 14.86 6.41 5.94
CA LYS A 108 15.83 7.06 6.83
C LYS A 108 17.11 6.24 6.98
N ARG A 109 17.01 4.93 7.19
CA ARG A 109 18.19 4.05 7.29
C ARG A 109 19.03 4.08 6.01
N PHE A 110 18.39 4.01 4.85
CA PHE A 110 19.07 4.03 3.56
C PHE A 110 19.70 5.41 3.28
N ALA A 111 19.00 6.50 3.60
CA ALA A 111 19.58 7.84 3.54
C ALA A 111 20.80 7.99 4.46
N TYR A 112 20.73 7.47 5.69
CA TYR A 112 21.88 7.46 6.61
C TYR A 112 23.06 6.68 6.06
N ASN A 113 22.83 5.48 5.52
CA ASN A 113 23.89 4.70 4.89
C ASN A 113 24.50 5.45 3.70
N ALA A 114 23.68 6.07 2.85
CA ALA A 114 24.15 6.84 1.71
C ALA A 114 25.01 8.03 2.15
N ILE A 115 24.69 8.68 3.27
CA ILE A 115 25.53 9.73 3.88
C ILE A 115 26.90 9.18 4.27
N GLN A 116 26.97 8.00 4.90
CA GLN A 116 28.24 7.39 5.32
C GLN A 116 29.11 7.03 4.11
N GLU A 117 28.55 6.32 3.12
CA GLU A 117 29.28 5.93 1.91
C GLU A 117 29.77 7.15 1.13
N ASN A 118 28.97 8.22 1.07
CA ASN A 118 29.33 9.45 0.38
C ASN A 118 30.47 10.22 1.11
N ARG A 119 30.48 10.22 2.45
CA ARG A 119 31.62 10.75 3.23
C ARG A 119 32.91 9.96 2.98
N LEU A 120 32.84 8.63 2.96
CA LEU A 120 33.99 7.76 2.66
C LEU A 120 34.53 7.99 1.25
N MET A 121 33.63 8.13 0.27
CA MET A 121 33.99 8.48 -1.11
C MET A 121 34.71 9.83 -1.19
N LYS A 122 34.16 10.85 -0.52
CA LYS A 122 34.75 12.20 -0.47
C LYS A 122 36.17 12.19 0.13
N GLU A 123 36.37 11.46 1.22
CA GLU A 123 37.69 11.26 1.83
C GLU A 123 38.66 10.55 0.89
N SER A 124 38.21 9.47 0.26
CA SER A 124 39.01 8.72 -0.72
C SER A 124 39.46 9.59 -1.90
N ILE A 125 38.56 10.39 -2.48
CA ILE A 125 38.90 11.36 -3.54
C ILE A 125 39.97 12.35 -3.07
N SER A 126 39.85 12.88 -1.86
CA SER A 126 40.86 13.78 -1.27
C SER A 126 42.23 13.10 -1.14
N ARG A 127 42.27 11.82 -0.75
CA ARG A 127 43.51 11.04 -0.72
C ARG A 127 44.12 10.85 -2.11
N ILE A 128 43.31 10.54 -3.12
CA ILE A 128 43.78 10.43 -4.52
C ILE A 128 44.41 11.74 -4.99
N ILE A 129 43.75 12.88 -4.74
CA ILE A 129 44.27 14.21 -5.13
C ILE A 129 45.63 14.48 -4.48
N LYS A 130 45.77 14.19 -3.18
CA LYS A 130 47.05 14.31 -2.46
C LYS A 130 48.13 13.42 -3.07
N SER A 131 47.81 12.15 -3.34
CA SER A 131 48.75 11.20 -3.95
C SER A 131 49.17 11.59 -5.37
N LEU A 132 48.26 12.11 -6.20
CA LEU A 132 48.61 12.65 -7.53
C LEU A 132 49.53 13.88 -7.42
N THR A 133 49.33 14.70 -6.39
CA THR A 133 50.20 15.86 -6.12
C THR A 133 51.59 15.41 -5.67
N SER A 134 51.69 14.38 -4.81
CA SER A 134 52.97 13.76 -4.45
C SER A 134 53.68 13.13 -5.66
N LEU A 135 52.92 12.53 -6.58
CA LEU A 135 53.48 11.94 -7.79
C LEU A 135 54.15 12.97 -8.73
N LYS A 136 53.78 14.25 -8.61
CA LYS A 136 54.40 15.36 -9.34
C LYS A 136 55.85 15.60 -8.92
N ILE A 137 56.20 15.28 -7.68
CA ILE A 137 57.52 15.51 -7.08
C ILE A 137 58.35 14.23 -6.86
N ALA A 138 57.70 13.05 -6.87
CA ALA A 138 58.35 11.76 -6.67
C ALA A 138 59.38 11.47 -7.77
N LYS A 139 60.64 11.24 -7.38
CA LYS A 139 61.75 10.93 -8.30
C LYS A 139 62.07 9.44 -8.38
N GLU A 140 61.84 8.71 -7.29
CA GLU A 140 62.20 7.30 -7.17
C GLU A 140 61.15 6.38 -7.84
N PRO A 141 61.55 5.45 -8.73
CA PRO A 141 60.61 4.54 -9.40
C PRO A 141 59.76 3.71 -8.44
N LYS A 142 60.34 3.26 -7.31
CA LYS A 142 59.62 2.49 -6.27
C LYS A 142 58.51 3.31 -5.61
N GLU A 143 58.76 4.58 -5.34
CA GLU A 143 57.78 5.51 -4.77
C GLU A 143 56.63 5.76 -5.76
N GLN A 144 56.97 6.01 -7.03
CA GLN A 144 55.98 6.21 -8.08
C GLN A 144 55.08 4.98 -8.27
N GLN A 145 55.65 3.78 -8.21
CA GLN A 145 54.90 2.53 -8.28
C GLN A 145 53.97 2.34 -7.08
N ALA A 146 54.43 2.63 -5.86
CA ALA A 146 53.60 2.55 -4.65
C ALA A 146 52.40 3.52 -4.73
N ILE A 147 52.64 4.76 -5.16
CA ILE A 147 51.59 5.77 -5.38
C ILE A 147 50.61 5.30 -6.46
N SER A 148 51.09 4.70 -7.55
CA SER A 148 50.24 4.15 -8.61
C SER A 148 49.30 3.05 -8.08
N HIS A 149 49.82 2.11 -7.29
CA HIS A 149 49.01 1.04 -6.71
C HIS A 149 47.97 1.59 -5.74
N PHE A 150 48.35 2.60 -4.94
CA PHE A 150 47.43 3.28 -4.04
C PHE A 150 46.29 3.97 -4.80
N ILE A 151 46.61 4.78 -5.82
CA ILE A 151 45.60 5.48 -6.65
C ILE A 151 44.64 4.48 -7.30
N LYS A 152 45.18 3.37 -7.84
CA LYS A 152 44.37 2.30 -8.43
C LYS A 152 43.37 1.76 -7.40
N LYS A 153 43.87 1.35 -6.23
CA LYS A 153 43.04 0.81 -5.15
C LYS A 153 41.93 1.79 -4.75
N GLU A 154 42.26 3.06 -4.53
CA GLU A 154 41.28 4.08 -4.12
C GLU A 154 40.24 4.39 -5.22
N LEU A 155 40.61 4.36 -6.50
CA LEU A 155 39.65 4.52 -7.60
C LEU A 155 38.66 3.35 -7.68
N ASP A 156 39.16 2.13 -7.50
CA ASP A 156 38.31 0.93 -7.48
C ASP A 156 37.35 0.98 -6.27
N THR A 157 37.83 1.43 -5.11
CA THR A 157 36.97 1.68 -3.93
C THR A 157 35.93 2.78 -4.19
N ASN A 158 36.30 3.89 -4.83
CA ASN A 158 35.34 4.96 -5.18
C ASN A 158 34.27 4.50 -6.16
N LEU A 159 34.59 3.58 -7.06
CA LEU A 159 33.60 2.99 -7.96
C LEU A 159 32.59 2.15 -7.17
N GLN A 160 33.05 1.38 -6.19
CA GLN A 160 32.18 0.63 -5.30
C GLN A 160 31.28 1.56 -4.49
N TYR A 161 31.83 2.63 -3.91
CA TYR A 161 31.04 3.63 -3.19
C TYR A 161 30.00 4.30 -4.07
N ALA A 162 30.35 4.69 -5.30
CA ALA A 162 29.41 5.33 -6.21
C ALA A 162 28.22 4.40 -6.57
N LYS A 163 28.51 3.12 -6.80
CA LYS A 163 27.48 2.09 -7.04
C LYS A 163 26.57 1.90 -5.83
N GLU A 164 27.14 1.79 -4.63
CA GLU A 164 26.38 1.62 -3.40
C GLU A 164 25.47 2.85 -3.14
N ILE A 165 26.01 4.07 -3.27
CA ILE A 165 25.24 5.31 -3.13
C ILE A 165 24.08 5.34 -4.13
N HIS A 166 24.32 4.99 -5.39
CA HIS A 166 23.26 4.95 -6.40
C HIS A 166 22.16 3.93 -6.03
N VAL A 167 22.51 2.72 -5.58
CA VAL A 167 21.54 1.73 -5.12
C VAL A 167 20.72 2.26 -3.93
N LEU A 168 21.38 2.84 -2.93
CA LEU A 168 20.72 3.35 -1.74
C LEU A 168 19.76 4.51 -2.07
N VAL A 169 20.17 5.43 -2.93
CA VAL A 169 19.33 6.57 -3.36
C VAL A 169 18.16 6.12 -4.24
N SER A 170 18.36 5.13 -5.11
CA SER A 170 17.29 4.54 -5.92
C SER A 170 16.24 3.82 -5.06
N ASP A 171 16.65 3.10 -4.00
CA ASP A 171 15.73 2.47 -3.06
C ASP A 171 14.88 3.51 -2.31
N ILE A 172 15.50 4.61 -1.85
CA ILE A 172 14.79 5.75 -1.25
C ILE A 172 13.72 6.29 -2.21
N GLN A 173 14.09 6.54 -3.47
CA GLN A 173 13.17 7.04 -4.50
C GLN A 173 12.01 6.06 -4.73
N GLY A 174 12.29 4.76 -4.84
CA GLY A 174 11.25 3.74 -5.02
C GLY A 174 10.23 3.72 -3.88
N ARG A 175 10.68 3.84 -2.64
CA ARG A 175 9.78 3.89 -1.47
C ARG A 175 8.89 5.13 -1.47
N VAL A 176 9.45 6.30 -1.78
CA VAL A 176 8.68 7.55 -1.81
C VAL A 176 7.74 7.60 -3.00
N GLN A 177 8.10 6.96 -4.11
CA GLN A 177 7.20 6.79 -5.25
C GLN A 177 5.98 5.93 -4.87
N ILE A 178 6.16 4.87 -4.08
CA ILE A 178 5.04 4.09 -3.53
C ILE A 178 4.12 4.98 -2.68
N GLU A 179 4.69 5.80 -1.79
CA GLU A 179 3.88 6.75 -1.00
C GLU A 179 3.13 7.74 -1.88
N ALA A 180 3.78 8.31 -2.88
CA ALA A 180 3.15 9.25 -3.80
C ALA A 180 2.01 8.59 -4.59
N ASN A 181 2.17 7.33 -5.00
CA ASN A 181 1.11 6.56 -5.65
C ASN A 181 -0.07 6.36 -4.68
N LEU A 182 0.20 5.98 -3.43
CA LEU A 182 -0.84 5.86 -2.39
C LEU A 182 -1.56 7.19 -2.13
N VAL A 183 -0.84 8.31 -2.09
CA VAL A 183 -1.45 9.66 -1.95
C VAL A 183 -2.41 9.93 -3.12
N ASN A 184 -2.02 9.57 -4.34
CA ASN A 184 -2.85 9.77 -5.53
C ASN A 184 -4.08 8.84 -5.55
N GLU A 185 -3.90 7.56 -5.24
CA GLU A 185 -5.00 6.59 -5.13
C GLU A 185 -5.99 6.99 -4.01
N ALA A 186 -5.48 7.48 -2.87
CA ALA A 186 -6.31 7.98 -1.78
C ALA A 186 -7.12 9.24 -2.19
N LYS A 187 -6.54 10.12 -3.03
CA LYS A 187 -7.28 11.26 -3.61
C LYS A 187 -8.40 10.78 -4.52
N ASP A 188 -8.19 9.75 -5.33
CA ASP A 188 -9.21 9.19 -6.21
C ASP A 188 -10.34 8.49 -5.44
N LEU A 189 -10.03 7.83 -4.33
CA LEU A 189 -11.04 7.23 -3.45
C LEU A 189 -12.02 8.24 -2.84
N LYS A 190 -11.61 9.50 -2.66
CA LYS A 190 -12.52 10.56 -2.19
C LYS A 190 -13.71 10.75 -3.13
N ARG A 191 -13.55 10.47 -4.43
CA ARG A 191 -14.64 10.56 -5.41
C ARG A 191 -15.72 9.50 -5.21
N TYR A 192 -15.38 8.40 -4.55
CA TYR A 192 -16.32 7.33 -4.24
C TYR A 192 -16.91 7.46 -2.83
N LEU A 193 -16.53 8.47 -2.04
CA LEU A 193 -17.13 8.73 -0.74
C LEU A 193 -18.49 9.39 -0.91
N ILE A 194 -19.51 8.79 -0.33
CA ILE A 194 -20.88 9.33 -0.35
C ILE A 194 -21.35 9.64 1.07
N ASN A 195 -22.34 10.51 1.18
CA ASN A 195 -23.00 10.82 2.44
C ASN A 195 -24.15 9.86 2.72
N LYS A 196 -24.54 9.76 4.00
CA LYS A 196 -25.72 8.99 4.42
C LYS A 196 -26.98 9.35 3.62
N ASN A 197 -27.12 10.61 3.23
CA ASN A 197 -28.31 11.12 2.54
C ASN A 197 -28.44 10.61 1.08
N GLU A 198 -27.35 10.09 0.51
CA GLU A 198 -27.28 9.55 -0.85
C GLU A 198 -27.71 8.06 -0.90
N ILE A 199 -27.84 7.42 0.26
CA ILE A 199 -28.39 6.07 0.40
C ILE A 199 -29.90 6.11 0.16
N ASP A 200 -30.41 5.15 -0.61
CA ASP A 200 -31.84 4.95 -0.85
C ASP A 200 -32.35 3.62 -0.26
N THR A 201 -33.67 3.53 -0.07
CA THR A 201 -34.30 2.31 0.42
C THR A 201 -34.07 1.15 -0.56
N GLY A 202 -33.58 0.03 -0.03
CA GLY A 202 -33.24 -1.15 -0.84
C GLY A 202 -31.76 -1.23 -1.23
N ASP A 203 -30.97 -0.18 -0.99
CA ASP A 203 -29.51 -0.26 -1.11
C ASP A 203 -28.96 -1.32 -0.14
N ILE A 204 -27.96 -2.07 -0.61
CA ILE A 204 -27.27 -3.11 0.13
C ILE A 204 -25.95 -2.54 0.67
N LEU A 205 -25.77 -2.62 1.98
CA LEU A 205 -24.60 -2.08 2.68
C LEU A 205 -23.74 -3.25 3.16
N PHE A 206 -22.51 -3.34 2.68
CA PHE A 206 -21.55 -4.37 3.11
C PHE A 206 -20.57 -3.79 4.11
N ARG A 207 -20.42 -4.44 5.26
CA ARG A 207 -19.42 -4.06 6.26
C ARG A 207 -18.07 -4.67 5.89
N PHE A 208 -17.18 -3.82 5.44
CA PHE A 208 -15.77 -4.11 5.30
C PHE A 208 -15.04 -3.75 6.61
N LYS A 209 -14.28 -4.70 7.16
CA LYS A 209 -13.47 -4.49 8.36
C LYS A 209 -11.98 -4.62 8.04
N ALA A 210 -11.15 -3.72 8.57
CA ALA A 210 -9.70 -3.86 8.47
C ALA A 210 -9.18 -4.94 9.45
N LYS A 211 -8.07 -5.63 9.13
CA LYS A 211 -7.57 -6.82 9.88
C LYS A 211 -7.45 -6.62 11.40
N GLY A 212 -7.06 -5.42 11.85
CA GLY A 212 -6.98 -5.06 13.28
C GLY A 212 -8.33 -5.05 14.00
N TYR A 213 -9.42 -4.74 13.28
CA TYR A 213 -10.77 -4.59 13.84
C TYR A 213 -11.62 -5.88 13.75
N PHE A 214 -11.07 -6.97 13.22
CA PHE A 214 -11.72 -8.28 13.36
C PHE A 214 -11.63 -8.82 14.79
N GLN A 215 -10.70 -8.33 15.60
CA GLN A 215 -10.46 -8.84 16.95
C GLN A 215 -11.62 -8.59 17.90
N GLU A 216 -12.46 -7.58 17.64
CA GLU A 216 -13.57 -7.21 18.51
C GLU A 216 -14.75 -8.18 18.46
N THR A 217 -14.87 -9.03 17.42
CA THR A 217 -16.01 -9.98 17.30
C THR A 217 -15.56 -11.35 16.79
N PHE A 218 -15.65 -12.37 17.66
CA PHE A 218 -15.30 -13.77 17.36
C PHE A 218 -15.97 -14.30 16.08
N ILE A 219 -17.24 -13.95 15.85
CA ILE A 219 -18.01 -14.37 14.67
C ILE A 219 -17.43 -13.77 13.38
N SER A 220 -17.02 -12.50 13.38
CA SER A 220 -16.41 -11.86 12.20
C SER A 220 -15.11 -12.54 11.80
N ARG A 221 -14.31 -13.02 12.76
CA ARG A 221 -13.08 -13.78 12.50
C ARG A 221 -13.38 -15.12 11.82
N ILE A 222 -14.38 -15.84 12.31
CA ILE A 222 -14.79 -17.13 11.71
C ILE A 222 -15.28 -16.90 10.29
N ILE A 223 -16.17 -15.93 10.07
CA ILE A 223 -16.68 -15.62 8.73
C ILE A 223 -15.53 -15.27 7.80
N SER A 224 -14.62 -14.39 8.20
CA SER A 224 -13.47 -14.00 7.39
C SER A 224 -12.55 -15.18 7.04
N ALA A 225 -12.29 -16.08 7.99
CA ALA A 225 -11.49 -17.28 7.76
C ALA A 225 -12.18 -18.28 6.82
N VAL A 226 -13.51 -18.40 6.92
CA VAL A 226 -14.33 -19.30 6.10
C VAL A 226 -14.44 -18.79 4.66
N THR A 227 -14.73 -17.50 4.49
CA THR A 227 -15.00 -16.90 3.16
C THR A 227 -13.75 -16.32 2.50
N SER A 228 -12.61 -16.30 3.21
CA SER A 228 -11.40 -15.58 2.79
C SER A 228 -11.70 -14.12 2.39
N SER A 229 -12.68 -13.50 3.05
CA SER A 229 -13.16 -12.15 2.74
C SER A 229 -13.07 -11.22 3.94
N GLN A 230 -12.86 -9.94 3.69
CA GLN A 230 -12.92 -8.88 4.71
C GLN A 230 -14.33 -8.31 4.88
N ILE A 231 -15.28 -8.77 4.07
CA ILE A 231 -16.69 -8.42 4.14
C ILE A 231 -17.39 -9.45 5.01
N THR A 232 -17.70 -9.06 6.24
CA THR A 232 -18.23 -10.01 7.24
C THR A 232 -19.72 -9.88 7.49
N HIS A 233 -20.32 -8.79 7.03
CA HIS A 233 -21.73 -8.50 7.28
C HIS A 233 -22.36 -7.77 6.12
N VAL A 234 -23.66 -7.97 5.91
CA VAL A 234 -24.45 -7.28 4.90
C VAL A 234 -25.78 -6.83 5.49
N LEU A 235 -26.21 -5.63 5.10
CA LEU A 235 -27.39 -4.96 5.61
C LEU A 235 -28.21 -4.41 4.44
N MET A 236 -29.46 -4.03 4.70
CA MET A 236 -30.26 -3.27 3.75
C MET A 236 -30.66 -1.92 4.32
N ALA A 237 -30.61 -0.88 3.49
CA ALA A 237 -31.01 0.46 3.86
C ALA A 237 -32.54 0.63 3.79
N ALA A 238 -33.08 1.37 4.75
CA ALA A 238 -34.45 1.85 4.77
C ALA A 238 -34.45 3.36 5.04
N LYS A 239 -34.65 4.15 3.98
CA LYS A 239 -34.72 5.61 4.03
C LYS A 239 -36.14 6.02 4.43
N VAL A 240 -36.27 6.60 5.62
CA VAL A 240 -37.51 7.17 6.15
C VAL A 240 -37.67 8.62 5.70
N SER A 241 -36.56 9.36 5.65
CA SER A 241 -36.47 10.73 5.14
C SER A 241 -35.06 10.98 4.57
N PRO A 242 -34.81 12.13 3.90
CA PRO A 242 -33.48 12.45 3.38
C PRO A 242 -32.33 12.39 4.41
N SER A 243 -32.62 12.60 5.70
CA SER A 243 -31.65 12.56 6.80
C SER A 243 -31.80 11.33 7.73
N ASP A 244 -32.97 10.68 7.72
CA ASP A 244 -33.24 9.46 8.48
C ASP A 244 -33.13 8.22 7.59
N VAL A 245 -31.93 7.64 7.53
CA VAL A 245 -31.69 6.28 7.04
C VAL A 245 -31.58 5.34 8.24
N ARG A 246 -32.32 4.24 8.16
CA ARG A 246 -32.27 3.10 9.07
C ARG A 246 -31.69 1.89 8.36
N ILE A 247 -31.16 0.94 9.13
CA ILE A 247 -30.61 -0.32 8.61
C ILE A 247 -31.50 -1.47 9.06
N MET A 248 -31.84 -2.33 8.11
CA MET A 248 -32.46 -3.63 8.37
C MET A 248 -31.35 -4.66 8.55
N ASP A 249 -31.32 -5.29 9.73
CA ASP A 249 -30.28 -6.23 10.13
C ASP A 249 -30.87 -7.47 10.82
N ALA A 250 -30.29 -8.64 10.56
CA ALA A 250 -30.51 -9.85 11.34
C ALA A 250 -29.43 -9.95 12.43
N HIS A 251 -29.78 -9.64 13.68
CA HIS A 251 -28.85 -9.56 14.79
C HIS A 251 -29.45 -10.18 16.06
N MET A 252 -28.60 -10.62 16.99
CA MET A 252 -28.98 -11.08 18.32
C MET A 252 -28.66 -10.00 19.37
N GLU A 253 -29.69 -9.42 19.98
CA GLU A 253 -29.50 -8.40 21.01
C GLU A 253 -30.26 -8.78 22.28
N ARG A 254 -29.49 -8.97 23.37
CA ARG A 254 -29.95 -9.18 24.76
C ARG A 254 -31.32 -9.87 24.88
N GLY A 255 -31.39 -11.13 24.43
CA GLY A 255 -32.60 -11.97 24.60
C GLY A 255 -33.67 -11.83 23.51
N SER A 256 -33.49 -10.92 22.53
CA SER A 256 -34.32 -10.86 21.33
C SER A 256 -33.50 -11.20 20.09
N ALA A 257 -33.87 -12.29 19.42
CA ALA A 257 -33.34 -12.67 18.13
C ALA A 257 -34.37 -12.26 17.07
N GLY A 258 -33.99 -11.40 16.12
CA GLY A 258 -34.93 -10.93 15.11
C GLY A 258 -34.28 -10.16 13.96
N VAL A 259 -35.12 -9.84 12.97
CA VAL A 259 -34.82 -8.79 11.99
C VAL A 259 -35.26 -7.47 12.61
N HIS A 260 -34.36 -6.51 12.68
CA HIS A 260 -34.60 -5.22 13.31
C HIS A 260 -34.33 -4.09 12.32
N LEU A 261 -35.16 -3.06 12.38
CA LEU A 261 -34.83 -1.73 11.85
C LEU A 261 -34.14 -0.94 12.94
N ARG A 262 -32.90 -0.53 12.69
CA ARG A 262 -32.04 0.18 13.65
C ARG A 262 -31.51 1.46 13.05
N ASP A 263 -31.04 2.34 13.91
CA ASP A 263 -30.37 3.56 13.47
C ASP A 263 -29.12 3.21 12.66
N PHE A 264 -28.91 3.95 11.58
CA PHE A 264 -27.69 3.84 10.79
C PHE A 264 -26.50 4.31 11.62
N LYS A 265 -25.64 3.36 12.01
CA LYS A 265 -24.42 3.60 12.78
C LYS A 265 -23.27 2.81 12.17
N ILE A 266 -22.16 3.50 11.95
CA ILE A 266 -20.89 2.92 11.51
C ILE A 266 -20.00 2.78 12.76
N LEU A 267 -19.43 1.60 13.00
CA LEU A 267 -18.51 1.39 14.11
C LEU A 267 -17.09 1.87 13.75
N PRO A 268 -16.22 2.17 14.73
CA PRO A 268 -14.82 2.49 14.44
C PRO A 268 -14.15 1.35 13.65
N GLY A 269 -13.35 1.68 12.64
CA GLY A 269 -12.67 0.66 11.83
C GLY A 269 -13.55 -0.06 10.80
N GLU A 270 -14.82 0.34 10.63
CA GLU A 270 -15.72 -0.17 9.59
C GLU A 270 -15.80 0.79 8.38
N ILE A 271 -15.80 0.22 7.17
CA ILE A 271 -16.19 0.89 5.93
C ILE A 271 -17.45 0.19 5.42
N LEU A 272 -18.46 0.97 5.04
CA LEU A 272 -19.64 0.47 4.35
C LEU A 272 -19.44 0.63 2.85
N ILE A 273 -19.48 -0.48 2.13
CA ILE A 273 -19.59 -0.49 0.66
C ILE A 273 -21.09 -0.46 0.34
N VAL A 274 -21.53 0.53 -0.42
CA VAL A 274 -22.94 0.73 -0.76
C VAL A 274 -23.18 0.33 -2.20
N LEU A 275 -24.02 -0.68 -2.40
CA LEU A 275 -24.45 -1.15 -3.70
C LEU A 275 -25.96 -0.96 -3.89
N ARG A 276 -26.38 -0.50 -5.06
CA ARG A 276 -27.79 -0.28 -5.40
C ARG A 276 -28.28 -1.34 -6.38
N PRO A 277 -29.45 -1.95 -6.14
CA PRO A 277 -29.98 -2.92 -7.09
C PRO A 277 -30.50 -2.24 -8.37
N ARG A 278 -30.05 -2.76 -9.52
CA ARG A 278 -30.53 -2.36 -10.85
C ARG A 278 -31.84 -3.07 -11.18
N ILE A 279 -32.93 -2.62 -10.57
CA ILE A 279 -34.23 -3.31 -10.62
C ILE A 279 -35.34 -2.40 -11.13
N LYS A 280 -36.30 -3.01 -11.85
CA LYS A 280 -37.49 -2.32 -12.34
C LYS A 280 -38.35 -1.84 -11.15
N HIS A 281 -39.11 -0.76 -11.36
CA HIS A 281 -39.95 -0.18 -10.31
C HIS A 281 -40.93 -1.18 -9.68
N SER A 282 -41.53 -2.08 -10.48
CA SER A 282 -42.42 -3.14 -9.99
C SER A 282 -41.72 -4.10 -9.01
N HIS A 283 -40.47 -4.49 -9.29
CA HIS A 283 -39.70 -5.34 -8.38
C HIS A 283 -39.23 -4.59 -7.14
N LEU A 284 -38.97 -3.28 -7.24
CA LEU A 284 -38.66 -2.45 -6.08
C LEU A 284 -39.84 -2.43 -5.09
N GLN A 285 -41.07 -2.23 -5.58
CA GLN A 285 -42.26 -2.24 -4.72
C GLN A 285 -42.44 -3.60 -4.02
N LEU A 286 -42.22 -4.71 -4.73
CA LEU A 286 -42.23 -6.05 -4.15
C LEU A 286 -41.14 -6.21 -3.10
N LEU A 287 -39.91 -5.76 -3.38
CA LEU A 287 -38.80 -5.79 -2.42
C LEU A 287 -39.17 -5.06 -1.13
N LEU A 288 -39.76 -3.87 -1.22
CA LEU A 288 -40.22 -3.10 -0.06
C LEU A 288 -41.27 -3.86 0.76
N GLN A 289 -42.26 -4.47 0.10
CA GLN A 289 -43.27 -5.30 0.77
C GLN A 289 -42.62 -6.48 1.51
N LYS A 290 -41.62 -7.11 0.89
CA LYS A 290 -40.88 -8.24 1.49
C LYS A 290 -39.99 -7.80 2.66
N MET A 291 -39.33 -6.66 2.56
CA MET A 291 -38.60 -6.06 3.70
C MET A 291 -39.50 -5.89 4.91
N VAL A 292 -40.68 -5.29 4.72
CA VAL A 292 -41.66 -5.09 5.80
C VAL A 292 -42.13 -6.42 6.37
N ALA A 293 -42.39 -7.43 5.53
CA ALA A 293 -42.78 -8.75 5.97
C ALA A 293 -41.70 -9.43 6.84
N CYS A 294 -40.43 -9.36 6.43
CA CYS A 294 -39.30 -9.92 7.19
C CYS A 294 -39.18 -9.31 8.59
N VAL A 295 -39.39 -8.00 8.74
CA VAL A 295 -39.36 -7.33 10.06
C VAL A 295 -40.51 -7.83 10.96
N LYS A 296 -41.71 -8.04 10.40
CA LYS A 296 -42.89 -8.48 11.18
C LYS A 296 -42.75 -9.91 11.73
N VAL A 297 -42.06 -10.80 11.01
CA VAL A 297 -41.93 -12.22 11.37
C VAL A 297 -41.00 -12.45 12.57
N LYS A 298 -40.24 -11.43 13.01
CA LYS A 298 -39.23 -11.53 14.09
C LYS A 298 -38.30 -12.73 13.92
N SER A 299 -37.92 -13.03 12.67
CA SER A 299 -37.01 -14.13 12.35
C SER A 299 -35.60 -13.84 12.85
N GLY A 300 -35.07 -14.66 13.76
CA GLY A 300 -33.83 -14.37 14.50
C GLY A 300 -32.60 -15.16 14.08
N PHE A 301 -31.43 -14.76 14.56
CA PHE A 301 -30.18 -15.51 14.40
C PHE A 301 -30.20 -16.83 15.21
N SER A 302 -29.41 -17.82 14.80
CA SER A 302 -29.25 -19.09 15.53
C SER A 302 -27.78 -19.48 15.64
N ASP A 303 -27.25 -19.55 16.87
CA ASP A 303 -25.88 -20.01 17.12
C ASP A 303 -25.66 -21.44 16.60
N LEU A 304 -26.67 -22.31 16.74
CA LEU A 304 -26.70 -23.67 16.17
C LEU A 304 -26.50 -23.69 14.63
N LYS A 305 -26.97 -22.65 13.92
CA LYS A 305 -26.79 -22.55 12.47
C LYS A 305 -25.33 -22.24 12.13
N LEU A 306 -24.66 -21.40 12.93
CA LEU A 306 -23.26 -21.02 12.75
C LEU A 306 -22.34 -22.23 12.90
N VAL A 307 -22.59 -23.06 13.93
CA VAL A 307 -21.88 -24.33 14.13
C VAL A 307 -22.04 -25.24 12.91
N GLY A 308 -23.27 -25.36 12.40
CA GLY A 308 -23.56 -26.17 11.21
C GLY A 308 -22.86 -25.65 9.94
N VAL A 309 -22.81 -24.33 9.72
CA VAL A 309 -22.06 -23.73 8.61
C VAL A 309 -20.57 -24.02 8.72
N PHE A 310 -19.99 -23.92 9.92
CA PHE A 310 -18.58 -24.20 10.15
C PHE A 310 -18.24 -25.67 9.85
N ILE A 311 -19.06 -26.61 10.32
CA ILE A 311 -18.89 -28.04 10.06
C ILE A 311 -19.02 -28.32 8.56
N SER A 312 -20.08 -27.83 7.91
CA SER A 312 -20.30 -28.02 6.47
C SER A 312 -19.17 -27.41 5.63
N TYR A 313 -18.58 -26.29 6.05
CA TYR A 313 -17.41 -25.71 5.40
C TYR A 313 -16.18 -26.62 5.52
N LEU A 314 -15.90 -27.14 6.72
CA LEU A 314 -14.76 -28.04 6.95
C LEU A 314 -14.87 -29.30 6.08
N ILE A 315 -16.07 -29.90 6.03
CA ILE A 315 -16.34 -31.09 5.21
C ILE A 315 -16.23 -30.73 3.71
N SER A 316 -16.76 -29.58 3.28
CA SER A 316 -16.63 -29.13 1.89
C SER A 316 -15.16 -28.93 1.49
N LYS A 317 -14.33 -28.37 2.37
CA LYS A 317 -12.87 -28.25 2.15
C LYS A 317 -12.19 -29.61 1.98
N ILE A 318 -12.56 -30.58 2.80
CA ILE A 318 -12.03 -31.95 2.70
C ILE A 318 -12.46 -32.57 1.36
N ILE A 319 -13.75 -32.53 1.02
CA ILE A 319 -14.28 -33.13 -0.22
C ILE A 319 -13.67 -32.47 -1.46
N ASN A 320 -13.55 -31.14 -1.48
CA ASN A 320 -12.98 -30.39 -2.61
C ASN A 320 -11.49 -30.63 -2.81
N LYS A 321 -10.77 -31.15 -1.80
CA LYS A 321 -9.38 -31.58 -1.98
C LYS A 321 -9.27 -32.87 -2.80
N PHE A 322 -10.33 -33.68 -2.83
CA PHE A 322 -10.36 -34.99 -3.49
C PHE A 322 -11.26 -35.04 -4.73
N LYS A 323 -11.94 -33.94 -5.06
CA LYS A 323 -12.75 -33.80 -6.28
C LYS A 323 -12.23 -32.65 -7.14
N SER A 324 -12.12 -32.85 -8.45
CA SER A 324 -11.75 -31.82 -9.43
C SER A 324 -12.84 -30.76 -9.68
N GLY A 325 -13.70 -30.51 -8.68
CA GLY A 325 -14.86 -29.62 -8.78
C GLY A 325 -15.35 -29.19 -7.39
N TYR A 326 -16.21 -28.16 -7.35
CA TYR A 326 -16.72 -27.58 -6.11
C TYR A 326 -17.97 -28.32 -5.62
N ALA A 327 -17.81 -29.16 -4.60
CA ALA A 327 -18.90 -29.78 -3.86
C ALA A 327 -19.28 -28.93 -2.64
N LEU A 328 -20.54 -28.50 -2.59
CA LEU A 328 -21.13 -27.79 -1.47
C LEU A 328 -21.84 -28.79 -0.56
N VAL A 329 -21.32 -28.98 0.66
CA VAL A 329 -22.05 -29.73 1.69
C VAL A 329 -23.13 -28.81 2.26
N PRO A 330 -24.42 -29.17 2.16
CA PRO A 330 -25.49 -28.37 2.76
C PRO A 330 -25.29 -28.26 4.28
N ASN A 331 -25.90 -27.26 4.92
CA ASN A 331 -25.89 -27.19 6.38
C ASN A 331 -26.49 -28.48 6.96
N LEU A 332 -25.68 -29.27 7.66
CA LEU A 332 -26.12 -30.55 8.23
C LEU A 332 -27.06 -30.35 9.44
N ILE A 333 -27.15 -29.13 9.97
CA ILE A 333 -28.03 -28.78 11.09
C ILE A 333 -29.26 -28.07 10.53
N ASN A 334 -30.38 -28.80 10.46
CA ASN A 334 -31.64 -28.30 9.95
C ASN A 334 -32.23 -27.26 10.92
N THR A 335 -31.89 -25.99 10.70
CA THR A 335 -32.38 -24.88 11.52
C THR A 335 -33.69 -24.35 10.95
N ARG A 336 -34.63 -24.01 11.84
CA ARG A 336 -36.00 -23.55 11.49
C ARG A 336 -35.94 -22.48 10.38
N LYS A 337 -36.83 -22.58 9.38
CA LYS A 337 -36.96 -21.64 8.24
C LYS A 337 -37.06 -20.16 8.64
N SER A 338 -37.45 -19.87 9.88
CA SER A 338 -37.57 -18.52 10.43
C SER A 338 -36.29 -17.97 11.05
N LYS A 339 -35.11 -18.55 10.77
CA LYS A 339 -33.83 -18.05 11.30
C LYS A 339 -32.81 -17.77 10.19
N PHE A 340 -32.42 -16.50 10.07
CA PHE A 340 -31.57 -15.99 8.98
C PHE A 340 -30.23 -15.49 9.50
N PHE A 341 -29.17 -15.75 8.73
CA PHE A 341 -27.99 -14.89 8.72
C PHE A 341 -28.28 -13.59 7.98
N CYS A 342 -27.44 -12.58 8.21
CA CYS A 342 -27.56 -11.28 7.57
C CYS A 342 -27.65 -11.37 6.03
N SER A 343 -26.79 -12.16 5.40
CA SER A 343 -26.80 -12.40 3.95
C SER A 343 -27.96 -13.25 3.45
N GLU A 344 -28.46 -14.18 4.26
CA GLU A 344 -29.65 -14.97 3.90
C GLU A 344 -30.92 -14.13 3.94
N LEU A 345 -31.05 -13.22 4.92
CA LEU A 345 -32.15 -12.26 5.00
C LEU A 345 -32.20 -11.42 3.73
N VAL A 346 -31.07 -10.80 3.37
CA VAL A 346 -30.96 -9.96 2.16
C VAL A 346 -31.30 -10.80 0.93
N ASN A 347 -30.67 -11.96 0.78
CA ASN A 347 -30.92 -12.82 -0.37
C ASN A 347 -32.37 -13.30 -0.46
N GLN A 348 -33.04 -13.60 0.66
CA GLN A 348 -34.45 -14.00 0.66
C GLN A 348 -35.38 -12.85 0.27
N ALA A 349 -35.18 -11.65 0.82
CA ALA A 349 -35.99 -10.49 0.48
C ALA A 349 -35.96 -10.21 -1.04
N PHE A 350 -34.77 -10.29 -1.65
CA PHE A 350 -34.60 -10.12 -3.08
C PHE A 350 -35.18 -11.29 -3.90
N ARG A 351 -34.97 -12.54 -3.47
CA ARG A 351 -35.50 -13.72 -4.16
C ARG A 351 -37.03 -13.71 -4.19
N GLU A 352 -37.67 -13.34 -3.08
CA GLU A 352 -39.13 -13.21 -3.02
C GLU A 352 -39.67 -12.03 -3.83
N ALA A 353 -38.84 -11.05 -4.15
CA ALA A 353 -39.14 -9.98 -5.10
C ALA A 353 -38.81 -10.35 -6.56
N GLY A 354 -38.45 -11.61 -6.82
CA GLY A 354 -38.12 -12.12 -8.16
C GLY A 354 -36.70 -11.81 -8.63
N ILE A 355 -35.79 -11.43 -7.73
CA ILE A 355 -34.41 -11.05 -8.06
C ILE A 355 -33.43 -12.05 -7.44
N LEU A 356 -32.59 -12.64 -8.29
CA LEU A 356 -31.57 -13.59 -7.86
C LEU A 356 -30.24 -12.88 -7.66
N LEU A 357 -29.89 -12.50 -6.43
CA LEU A 357 -28.62 -11.79 -6.17
C LEU A 357 -27.38 -12.65 -6.42
N THR A 358 -27.49 -13.97 -6.24
CA THR A 358 -26.38 -14.89 -6.53
C THR A 358 -26.91 -16.20 -7.13
N PRO A 359 -26.30 -16.75 -8.19
CA PRO A 359 -26.67 -18.05 -8.76
C PRO A 359 -26.68 -19.18 -7.72
N LYS A 360 -25.80 -19.10 -6.73
CA LYS A 360 -25.69 -20.06 -5.62
C LYS A 360 -26.98 -20.21 -4.82
N SER A 361 -27.81 -19.17 -4.76
CA SER A 361 -29.06 -19.18 -4.01
C SER A 361 -30.18 -20.04 -4.62
N GLN A 362 -29.99 -20.55 -5.84
CA GLN A 362 -30.87 -21.57 -6.43
C GLN A 362 -30.61 -22.97 -5.83
N TYR A 363 -29.38 -23.24 -5.40
CA TYR A 363 -28.92 -24.58 -5.04
C TYR A 363 -28.47 -24.68 -3.57
N SER A 364 -28.28 -23.56 -2.88
CA SER A 364 -27.80 -23.52 -1.51
C SER A 364 -28.66 -22.62 -0.62
N ASN A 365 -28.94 -23.12 0.58
CA ASN A 365 -29.57 -22.34 1.64
C ASN A 365 -28.58 -21.42 2.39
N ILE A 366 -27.27 -21.57 2.14
CA ILE A 366 -26.22 -20.74 2.74
C ILE A 366 -25.70 -19.77 1.68
N VAL A 367 -25.86 -18.48 1.94
CA VAL A 367 -25.32 -17.39 1.13
C VAL A 367 -24.43 -16.54 2.04
N PHE A 368 -23.21 -16.22 1.61
CA PHE A 368 -22.31 -15.33 2.34
C PHE A 368 -22.37 -13.90 1.77
N PRO A 369 -22.00 -12.87 2.54
CA PRO A 369 -21.87 -11.51 2.01
C PRO A 369 -20.97 -11.44 0.77
N SER A 370 -19.87 -12.20 0.73
CA SER A 370 -18.97 -12.30 -0.43
C SER A 370 -19.63 -12.87 -1.68
N ASP A 371 -20.67 -13.70 -1.54
CA ASP A 371 -21.42 -14.24 -2.68
C ASP A 371 -22.36 -13.19 -3.29
N ILE A 372 -22.81 -12.21 -2.50
CA ILE A 372 -23.77 -11.17 -2.90
C ILE A 372 -23.04 -9.96 -3.50
N ILE A 373 -21.89 -9.57 -2.97
CA ILE A 373 -21.19 -8.33 -3.39
C ILE A 373 -20.78 -8.35 -4.86
N VAL A 374 -20.57 -9.54 -5.44
CA VAL A 374 -20.21 -9.72 -6.85
C VAL A 374 -21.43 -9.90 -7.77
N SER A 375 -22.64 -9.60 -7.28
CA SER A 375 -23.86 -9.74 -8.06
C SER A 375 -23.87 -8.81 -9.27
N PRO A 376 -24.19 -9.29 -10.48
CA PRO A 376 -24.30 -8.45 -11.68
C PRO A 376 -25.54 -7.53 -11.66
N HIS A 377 -26.40 -7.67 -10.65
CA HIS A 377 -27.61 -6.86 -10.48
C HIS A 377 -27.41 -5.67 -9.54
N LEU A 378 -26.17 -5.42 -9.10
CA LEU A 378 -25.83 -4.39 -8.15
C LEU A 378 -24.86 -3.38 -8.77
N ASP A 379 -25.24 -2.11 -8.75
CA ASP A 379 -24.39 -0.99 -9.15
C ASP A 379 -23.67 -0.43 -7.93
N PHE A 380 -22.38 -0.13 -8.07
CA PHE A 380 -21.62 0.52 -7.01
C PHE A 380 -22.00 2.00 -6.89
N ILE A 381 -22.44 2.41 -5.70
CA ILE A 381 -22.80 3.81 -5.41
C ILE A 381 -21.66 4.54 -4.72
N GLY A 382 -21.04 3.89 -3.74
CA GLY A 382 -19.94 4.53 -3.01
C GLY A 382 -19.58 3.85 -1.70
N LEU A 383 -18.76 4.56 -0.93
CA LEU A 383 -18.24 4.16 0.36
C LEU A 383 -18.70 5.13 1.45
N ILE A 384 -19.06 4.60 2.61
CA ILE A 384 -19.38 5.41 3.79
C ILE A 384 -18.51 4.95 4.96
N SER A 385 -17.95 5.92 5.69
CA SER A 385 -17.14 5.66 6.88
C SER A 385 -17.39 6.73 7.94
N ARG A 386 -17.23 6.35 9.22
CA ARG A 386 -17.62 7.11 10.40
C ARG A 386 -16.87 8.45 10.55
N ASP A 387 -15.54 8.43 10.42
CA ASP A 387 -14.70 9.62 10.63
C ASP A 387 -14.04 10.04 9.33
N SER A 388 -14.00 11.34 9.05
CA SER A 388 -13.19 11.88 7.95
C SER A 388 -11.67 11.68 8.16
N LEU A 389 -11.22 11.64 9.42
CA LEU A 389 -9.83 11.35 9.80
C LEU A 389 -9.50 9.84 9.76
N GLN A 390 -10.44 8.95 10.12
CA GLN A 390 -10.26 7.50 9.92
C GLN A 390 -10.41 7.09 8.45
N ARG A 391 -11.18 7.84 7.64
CA ARG A 391 -11.32 7.62 6.18
C ARG A 391 -9.98 7.60 5.48
N GLU A 392 -9.11 8.57 5.78
CA GLU A 392 -7.79 8.67 5.14
C GLU A 392 -6.80 7.65 5.71
N ALA A 393 -6.72 7.49 7.04
CA ALA A 393 -5.83 6.51 7.67
C ALA A 393 -6.20 5.04 7.33
N MET A 394 -7.49 4.72 7.16
CA MET A 394 -7.95 3.37 6.82
C MET A 394 -7.82 3.03 5.35
N ILE A 395 -8.05 3.98 4.44
CA ILE A 395 -7.73 3.80 3.02
C ILE A 395 -6.27 3.34 2.91
N ASN A 396 -5.35 4.05 3.57
CA ASN A 396 -3.92 3.69 3.60
C ASN A 396 -3.63 2.31 4.22
N THR A 397 -4.47 1.86 5.18
CA THR A 397 -4.34 0.54 5.81
C THR A 397 -4.87 -0.60 4.92
N CYS A 398 -5.86 -0.33 4.06
CA CYS A 398 -6.40 -1.32 3.13
C CYS A 398 -5.44 -1.59 1.96
N PHE A 399 -4.76 -0.56 1.44
CA PHE A 399 -3.78 -0.73 0.35
C PHE A 399 -2.46 -1.36 0.80
N SER A 400 -2.01 -1.09 2.03
CA SER A 400 -0.81 -1.75 2.59
C SER A 400 -0.99 -3.25 2.86
N GLN A 401 -2.23 -3.77 2.87
CA GLN A 401 -2.53 -5.18 3.12
C GLN A 401 -3.06 -5.93 1.88
N ALA A 402 -3.31 -5.25 0.76
CA ALA A 402 -3.68 -5.85 -0.51
C ALA A 402 -2.48 -6.41 -1.30
N GLN A 403 -1.25 -6.16 -0.82
CA GLN A 403 -0.05 -6.87 -1.28
C GLN A 403 0.20 -8.10 -0.41
N LEU A 404 -0.38 -9.23 -0.82
CA LEU A 404 0.17 -10.58 -0.65
C LEU A 404 -0.10 -11.38 -1.91
#